data_AF-A0A6N7R248-F1
#
_entry.id   AF-A0A6N7R248-F1
#
_cell.length_a   1.000
_cell.length_b   1.000
_cell.length_c   1.000
_cell.angle_alpha   90.00
_cell.angle_beta   90.00
_cell.angle_gamma   90.00
#
_symmetry.space_group_name_H-M   'P 1'
#
loop_
_entity.id
_entity.type
_entity.pdbx_description
1 polymer ?
#
loop_
_entity_poly.entity_id
_entity_poly.type
_entity_poly.pdbx_seq_one_letter_code
_entity_poly.pdbx_strand_id
1 'polypeptide(L)'
;MKQIVIHAAIDYIRKHRKVTPIMHEQMEAIADKPVDLDQQIDLYNLLDELDEKQKSIIILKYFEGYRDREIANIIGCPEGTVKSTLHRTLLRLRQKFQKEDCANE
;
A
#
# COMPACT_ATOMS: atom_id res chain seq x y z
N MET A 1 17.07 -19.27 7.69
CA MET A 1 17.06 -19.87 6.33
C MET A 1 15.81 -19.53 5.50
N LYS A 2 14.58 -19.59 6.02
CA LYS A 2 13.34 -19.30 5.25
C LYS A 2 13.26 -17.87 4.66
N GLN A 3 13.88 -16.89 5.31
CA GLN A 3 13.87 -15.48 4.90
C GLN A 3 14.68 -15.19 3.64
N ILE A 4 15.78 -15.92 3.40
CA ILE A 4 16.67 -15.70 2.25
C ILE A 4 15.94 -16.06 0.95
N VAL A 5 15.16 -17.15 0.97
CA VAL A 5 14.39 -17.60 -0.19
C VAL A 5 13.28 -16.62 -0.54
N ILE A 6 12.56 -16.11 0.48
CA ILE A 6 11.50 -15.10 0.27
C ILE A 6 12.09 -13.80 -0.29
N HIS A 7 13.20 -13.31 0.26
CA HIS A 7 13.87 -12.13 -0.29
C HIS A 7 14.31 -12.34 -1.72
N ALA A 8 14.98 -13.46 -2.00
CA ALA A 8 15.46 -13.76 -3.34
C ALA A 8 14.31 -13.86 -4.34
N ALA A 9 13.16 -14.40 -3.93
CA ALA A 9 11.97 -14.45 -4.77
C ALA A 9 11.37 -13.05 -5.01
N ILE A 10 11.29 -12.20 -3.97
CA ILE A 10 10.79 -10.82 -4.11
C ILE A 10 11.74 -9.99 -4.98
N ASP A 11 13.05 -10.06 -4.74
CA ASP A 11 14.08 -9.37 -5.52
C ASP A 11 14.08 -9.86 -6.97
N TYR A 12 13.90 -11.17 -7.18
CA TYR A 12 13.74 -11.75 -8.51
C TYR A 12 12.50 -11.18 -9.21
N ILE A 13 11.35 -11.14 -8.54
CA ILE A 13 10.12 -10.57 -9.10
C ILE A 13 10.30 -9.09 -9.42
N ARG A 14 10.89 -8.29 -8.52
CA ARG A 14 11.13 -6.85 -8.74
C ARG A 14 12.07 -6.58 -9.89
N LYS A 15 13.18 -7.33 -9.98
CA LYS A 15 14.18 -7.20 -11.06
C LYS A 15 13.60 -7.56 -12.43
N HIS A 16 12.61 -8.44 -12.47
CA HIS A 16 11.97 -8.88 -13.72
C HIS A 16 10.59 -8.24 -13.95
N ARG A 17 10.09 -7.44 -13.02
CA ARG A 17 8.88 -6.62 -13.19
C ARG A 17 9.25 -5.48 -14.14
N LYS A 18 8.95 -5.67 -15.42
CA LYS A 18 9.05 -4.59 -16.42
C LYS A 18 8.10 -3.47 -16.00
N VAL A 19 8.64 -2.39 -15.44
CA VAL A 19 7.91 -1.14 -15.27
C VAL A 19 7.89 -0.50 -16.66
N THR A 20 6.83 -0.75 -17.42
CA THR A 20 6.65 -0.11 -18.73
C THR A 20 6.11 1.30 -18.50
N PRO A 21 6.69 2.34 -19.13
CA PRO A 21 6.08 3.65 -19.14
C PRO A 21 4.68 3.51 -19.77
N ILE A 22 3.66 3.93 -19.04
CA ILE A 22 2.27 3.90 -19.51
C ILE A 22 2.18 4.90 -20.68
N MET A 23 2.03 4.36 -21.90
CA MET A 23 1.72 5.14 -23.10
C MET A 23 0.23 5.51 -23.06
N HIS A 24 -0.14 6.69 -23.55
CA HIS A 24 -1.49 7.24 -23.47
C HIS A 24 -2.58 6.29 -24.02
N GLU A 25 -2.25 5.49 -25.04
CA GLU A 25 -3.14 4.48 -25.65
C GLU A 25 -3.49 3.30 -24.74
N GLN A 26 -2.72 3.04 -23.67
CA GLN A 26 -3.02 1.97 -22.71
C GLN A 26 -4.01 2.41 -21.61
N MET A 27 -4.36 3.69 -21.55
CA MET A 27 -5.28 4.24 -20.54
C MET A 27 -6.73 3.79 -20.78
N GLU A 28 -7.12 3.60 -22.06
CA GLU A 28 -8.47 3.17 -22.44
C GLU A 28 -8.78 1.72 -22.00
N ALA A 29 -7.79 0.84 -21.96
CA ALA A 29 -7.99 -0.57 -21.58
C ALA A 29 -8.18 -0.78 -20.06
N ILE A 30 -7.81 0.20 -19.22
CA ILE A 30 -8.03 0.18 -17.77
C ILE A 30 -9.41 0.77 -17.43
N ALA A 31 -9.90 1.69 -18.27
CA ALA A 31 -11.17 2.40 -18.07
C ALA A 31 -12.42 1.51 -18.20
N ASP A 32 -12.30 0.35 -18.85
CA ASP A 32 -13.43 -0.54 -19.14
C ASP A 32 -13.74 -1.55 -18.01
N LYS A 33 -12.97 -1.53 -16.92
CA LYS A 33 -13.41 -2.14 -15.67
C LYS A 33 -14.36 -1.13 -15.01
N PRO A 34 -15.61 -1.49 -14.68
CA PRO A 34 -16.41 -0.67 -13.77
C PRO A 34 -15.72 -0.73 -12.41
N VAL A 35 -14.73 0.14 -12.24
CA VAL A 35 -14.18 0.49 -10.94
C VAL A 35 -15.27 1.35 -10.32
N ASP A 36 -15.77 0.89 -9.19
CA ASP A 36 -16.70 1.69 -8.41
C ASP A 36 -15.97 2.98 -8.00
N LEU A 37 -16.23 4.05 -8.75
CA LEU A 37 -15.50 5.31 -8.66
C LEU A 37 -15.63 5.88 -7.25
N ASP A 38 -16.78 5.63 -6.60
CA ASP A 38 -17.06 6.05 -5.23
C ASP A 38 -16.11 5.34 -4.25
N GLN A 39 -15.95 4.02 -4.34
CA GLN A 39 -14.99 3.27 -3.50
C GLN A 39 -13.54 3.71 -3.71
N GLN A 40 -13.19 4.15 -4.93
CA GLN A 40 -11.85 4.62 -5.22
C GLN A 40 -11.58 6.00 -4.60
N ILE A 41 -12.56 6.91 -4.69
CA ILE A 41 -12.52 8.23 -4.07
C ILE A 41 -12.40 8.09 -2.54
N ASP A 42 -13.18 7.20 -1.93
CA ASP A 42 -13.16 6.97 -0.48
C ASP A 42 -11.80 6.44 -0.01
N LEU A 43 -11.20 5.49 -0.74
CA LEU A 43 -9.87 4.99 -0.42
C LEU A 43 -8.80 6.09 -0.50
N TYR A 44 -8.85 6.94 -1.54
CA TYR A 44 -7.90 8.04 -1.67
C TYR A 44 -8.08 9.09 -0.56
N ASN A 45 -9.30 9.41 -0.18
CA ASN A 45 -9.59 10.29 0.95
C ASN A 45 -9.09 9.70 2.29
N LEU A 46 -9.30 8.39 2.49
CA LEU A 46 -8.79 7.67 3.65
C LEU A 46 -7.28 7.70 3.74
N LEU A 47 -6.62 7.52 2.60
CA LEU A 47 -5.18 7.60 2.49
C LEU A 47 -4.72 9.04 2.71
N ASP A 48 -5.44 10.05 2.24
CA ASP A 48 -4.97 11.44 2.30
C ASP A 48 -4.85 11.96 3.73
N GLU A 49 -5.72 11.50 4.63
CA GLU A 49 -5.67 11.79 6.06
C GLU A 49 -4.52 11.09 6.82
N LEU A 50 -3.80 10.17 6.17
CA LEU A 50 -2.62 9.57 6.75
C LEU A 50 -1.45 10.56 6.70
N ASP A 51 -0.70 10.62 7.80
CA ASP A 51 0.56 11.35 7.84
C ASP A 51 1.54 10.78 6.80
N GLU A 52 2.45 11.61 6.26
CA GLU A 52 3.37 11.20 5.17
C GLU A 52 4.17 9.96 5.55
N LYS A 53 4.54 9.83 6.82
CA LYS A 53 5.25 8.67 7.36
C LYS A 53 4.40 7.40 7.31
N GLN A 54 3.09 7.51 7.57
CA GLN A 54 2.15 6.39 7.51
C GLN A 54 1.91 5.96 6.06
N LYS A 55 1.68 6.93 5.16
CA LYS A 55 1.57 6.69 3.70
C LYS A 55 2.80 5.94 3.19
N SER A 56 3.99 6.45 3.50
CA SER A 56 5.26 5.85 3.07
C SER A 56 5.41 4.41 3.55
N ILE A 57 5.10 4.15 4.82
CA ILE A 57 5.18 2.79 5.38
C ILE A 57 4.20 1.83 4.69
N ILE A 58 2.97 2.28 4.41
CA ILE A 58 1.95 1.48 3.69
C ILE A 58 2.41 1.18 2.26
N ILE A 59 2.92 2.20 1.53
CA ILE A 59 3.43 2.06 0.17
C ILE A 59 4.58 1.04 0.15
N LEU A 60 5.58 1.26 1.01
CA LEU A 60 6.74 0.36 1.10
C LEU A 60 6.33 -1.08 1.45
N LYS A 61 5.31 -1.25 2.30
CA LYS A 61 4.85 -2.58 2.73
C LYS A 61 4.02 -3.31 1.68
N TYR A 62 3.01 -2.65 1.11
CA TYR A 62 1.95 -3.31 0.33
C TYR A 62 2.10 -3.13 -1.17
N PHE A 63 2.61 -1.99 -1.63
CA PHE A 63 2.81 -1.71 -3.05
C PHE A 63 4.19 -2.18 -3.53
N GLU A 64 5.18 -2.02 -2.65
CA GLU A 64 6.57 -2.34 -2.91
C GLU A 64 7.00 -3.69 -2.31
N GLY A 65 6.32 -4.20 -1.28
CA GLY A 65 6.57 -5.54 -0.73
C GLY A 65 7.79 -5.65 0.19
N TYR A 66 8.28 -4.54 0.75
CA TYR A 66 9.37 -4.54 1.73
C TYR A 66 8.95 -5.16 3.07
N ARG A 67 9.92 -5.71 3.79
CA ARG A 67 9.73 -6.26 5.14
C ARG A 67 9.90 -5.17 6.19
N ASP A 68 9.30 -5.39 7.37
CA ASP A 68 9.25 -4.36 8.43
C ASP A 68 10.63 -3.84 8.83
N ARG A 69 11.66 -4.70 8.82
CA ARG A 69 13.06 -4.32 9.06
C ARG A 69 13.65 -3.43 7.97
N GLU A 70 13.31 -3.70 6.72
CA GLU A 70 13.82 -2.93 5.58
C GLU A 70 13.14 -1.55 5.57
N ILE A 71 11.84 -1.52 5.83
CA ILE A 71 11.08 -0.28 6.02
C ILE A 71 11.66 0.54 7.18
N ALA A 72 11.99 -0.12 8.29
CA ALA A 72 12.64 0.52 9.45
C ALA A 72 13.97 1.17 9.07
N ASN A 73 14.80 0.49 8.27
CA ASN A 73 16.05 1.02 7.77
C ASN A 73 15.85 2.18 6.77
N ILE A 74 14.86 2.09 5.88
CA ILE A 74 14.56 3.13 4.88
C ILE A 74 14.03 4.41 5.54
N ILE A 75 13.11 4.28 6.50
CA ILE A 75 12.48 5.40 7.21
C ILE A 75 13.40 5.93 8.32
N GLY A 76 14.42 5.18 8.75
CA GLY A 76 15.29 5.54 9.86
C GLY A 76 14.59 5.47 11.23
N CYS A 77 13.72 4.48 11.44
CA CYS A 77 13.01 4.29 12.71
C CYS A 77 13.06 2.83 13.19
N PRO A 78 12.84 2.54 14.48
CA PRO A 78 12.86 1.17 15.00
C PRO A 78 11.80 0.26 14.32
N GLU A 79 12.11 -1.03 14.15
CA GLU A 79 11.16 -2.02 13.62
C GLU A 79 9.85 -2.06 14.42
N GLY A 80 9.93 -1.87 15.74
CA GLY A 80 8.76 -1.76 16.62
C GLY A 80 7.87 -0.57 16.28
N THR A 81 8.46 0.55 15.83
CA THR A 81 7.72 1.74 15.38
C THR A 81 7.01 1.44 14.07
N VAL A 82 7.65 0.78 13.11
CA VAL A 82 7.02 0.39 11.84
C VAL A 82 5.80 -0.49 12.08
N LYS A 83 5.94 -1.53 12.92
CA LYS A 83 4.83 -2.43 13.29
C LYS A 83 3.70 -1.71 14.01
N SER A 84 4.04 -0.87 14.98
CA SER A 84 3.04 -0.10 15.74
C SER A 84 2.30 0.88 14.83
N THR A 85 3.01 1.54 13.92
CA THR A 85 2.43 2.47 12.95
C THR A 85 1.52 1.73 11.97
N LEU A 86 1.98 0.61 11.38
CA LEU A 86 1.15 -0.23 10.50
C LEU A 86 -0.13 -0.65 11.19
N HIS A 87 -0.04 -1.16 12.42
CA HIS A 87 -1.21 -1.61 13.16
C HIS A 87 -2.20 -0.47 13.42
N ARG A 88 -1.72 0.70 13.88
CA ARG A 88 -2.57 1.88 14.14
C ARG A 88 -3.20 2.43 12.86
N THR A 89 -2.43 2.50 11.78
CA THR A 89 -2.90 2.96 10.47
C THR A 89 -3.99 2.03 9.93
N LEU A 90 -3.76 0.71 9.92
CA LEU A 90 -4.77 -0.25 9.45
C LEU A 90 -6.03 -0.25 10.32
N LEU A 91 -5.89 -0.10 11.64
CA LEU A 91 -7.03 0.00 12.54
C LEU A 91 -7.88 1.24 12.23
N ARG A 92 -7.24 2.39 11.99
CA ARG A 92 -7.93 3.63 11.60
C ARG A 92 -8.64 3.48 10.26
N LEU A 93 -7.96 2.90 9.26
CA LEU A 93 -8.56 2.66 7.94
C LEU A 93 -9.79 1.75 8.06
N ARG A 94 -9.69 0.65 8.84
CA ARG A 94 -10.82 -0.27 9.08
C ARG A 94 -11.99 0.39 9.80
N GLN A 95 -11.71 1.22 10.80
CA GLN A 95 -12.76 1.93 11.55
C GLN A 95 -13.53 2.90 10.66
N LYS A 96 -12.86 3.55 9.72
CA LYS A 96 -13.52 4.46 8.79
C LYS A 96 -14.35 3.75 7.74
N PHE A 97 -13.80 2.68 7.15
CA PHE A 97 -14.55 1.82 6.22
C PHE A 97 -15.87 1.36 6.87
N GLN A 98 -15.81 0.84 8.10
CA GLN A 98 -17.01 0.41 8.83
C GLN A 98 -17.99 1.55 9.15
N LYS A 99 -17.51 2.79 9.27
CA LYS A 99 -18.34 3.94 9.57
C LYS A 99 -19.03 4.49 8.31
N GLU A 100 -18.39 4.37 7.17
CA GLU A 100 -18.97 4.68 5.85
C GLU A 100 -20.03 3.63 5.46
N ASP A 101 -19.78 2.34 5.76
CA ASP A 101 -20.78 1.27 5.59
C ASP A 101 -22.05 1.50 6.44
N CYS A 102 -21.94 2.09 7.64
CA CYS A 102 -23.09 2.42 8.50
C CYS A 102 -23.77 3.76 8.17
N ALA A 103 -23.20 4.59 7.29
CA ALA A 103 -23.77 5.89 6.90
C ALA A 103 -24.51 5.83 5.56
N ASN A 104 -24.40 4.71 4.84
CA ASN A 104 -25.05 4.48 3.55
C ASN A 104 -26.29 3.56 3.64
N GLU A 105 -26.89 3.41 4.84
CA GLU A 105 -28.20 2.76 5.03
C GLU A 105 -29.29 3.78 5.38
#